data_AF-A0A0D2TVI7-F1
#
_entry.id   AF-A0A0D2TVI7-F1
#
_cell.length_a   1.000
_cell.length_b   1.000
_cell.length_c   1.000
_cell.angle_alpha   90.00
_cell.angle_beta   90.00
_cell.angle_gamma   90.00
#
_symmetry.space_group_name_H-M   'P 1'
#
loop_
_entity.id
_entity.type
_entity.pdbx_description
1 polymer ?
#
loop_
_entity_poly.entity_id
_entity_poly.type
_entity_poly.pdbx_seq_one_letter_code
_entity_poly.pdbx_strand_id
1 'polypeptide(L)'
;MELIDSGELETGKGKNQVDTLQHPNNTRWRSHLASFNSLMRMFDSVYVILQDIINGANGMYDAMTSVEFVFILHFMIDILGTTDDLCQELQYKSQDILNAMHLVSSTKTLLQKFKEHVWDPLFEKVKLFCKDHEIEVPNLSSPYKADQGCSTLDPRDNYKAFQMEDICKLMNDFYPDDLTKQEKLHMKIQLEHFQLDAHQSTELQKASTVVELCQV
;
A
#
# COMPACT_ATOMS: atom_id res chain seq x y z
N MET A 1 25.88 -40.31 -4.85
CA MET A 1 26.41 -38.98 -5.17
C MET A 1 27.06 -39.11 -6.55
N GLU A 2 26.26 -39.10 -7.62
CA GLU A 2 26.72 -39.55 -8.95
C GLU A 2 25.79 -39.09 -10.10
N LEU A 3 25.13 -37.94 -9.94
CA LEU A 3 24.27 -37.30 -10.95
C LEU A 3 24.57 -35.79 -11.08
N ILE A 4 25.80 -35.39 -10.76
CA ILE A 4 26.31 -34.01 -10.90
C ILE A 4 27.41 -33.94 -11.99
N ASP A 5 27.94 -35.10 -12.39
CA ASP A 5 29.18 -35.22 -13.18
C ASP A 5 28.95 -35.44 -14.70
N SER A 6 27.69 -35.47 -15.18
CA SER A 6 27.38 -35.64 -16.61
C SER A 6 27.48 -34.34 -17.43
N GLY A 7 27.53 -33.18 -16.78
CA GLY A 7 27.65 -31.88 -17.45
C GLY A 7 26.41 -31.40 -18.23
N GLU A 8 25.30 -32.14 -18.21
CA GLU A 8 24.11 -31.88 -19.05
C GLU A 8 23.26 -30.67 -18.61
N LEU A 9 23.62 -29.99 -17.52
CA LEU A 9 23.05 -28.68 -17.18
C LEU A 9 23.78 -27.56 -17.93
N GLU A 10 23.50 -27.44 -19.23
CA GLU A 10 23.85 -26.23 -19.99
C GLU A 10 23.22 -25.00 -19.30
N THR A 11 24.05 -24.08 -18.80
CA THR A 11 23.62 -22.78 -18.25
C THR A 11 23.26 -21.78 -19.36
N GLY A 12 22.43 -22.22 -20.31
CA GLY A 12 22.07 -21.51 -21.54
C GLY A 12 21.08 -20.38 -21.31
N LYS A 13 21.48 -19.14 -21.67
CA LYS A 13 20.57 -17.98 -21.68
C LYS A 13 19.47 -18.13 -22.75
N GLY A 14 18.23 -17.80 -22.37
CA GLY A 14 17.27 -17.17 -23.29
C GLY A 14 16.53 -18.04 -24.31
N LYS A 15 16.32 -19.35 -24.07
CA LYS A 15 15.46 -20.19 -24.96
C LYS A 15 14.06 -20.51 -24.42
N ASN A 16 13.85 -20.45 -23.10
CA ASN A 16 12.57 -20.84 -22.47
C ASN A 16 11.63 -19.65 -22.17
N GLN A 17 11.88 -18.49 -22.81
CA GLN A 17 11.13 -17.24 -22.61
C GLN A 17 10.51 -16.72 -23.92
N VAL A 18 10.04 -17.63 -24.78
CA VAL A 18 9.25 -17.27 -25.98
C VAL A 18 7.78 -17.14 -25.62
N ASP A 19 7.49 -16.20 -24.72
CA ASP A 19 6.32 -15.35 -24.84
C ASP A 19 6.69 -13.95 -24.32
N THR A 20 6.30 -12.89 -25.04
CA THR A 20 6.61 -11.49 -24.68
C THR A 20 5.32 -10.72 -24.42
N LEU A 21 4.45 -11.31 -23.59
CA LEU A 21 3.33 -10.63 -22.96
C LEU A 21 3.76 -10.18 -21.56
N GLN A 22 3.80 -8.86 -21.33
CA GLN A 22 3.84 -8.33 -19.97
C GLN A 22 2.57 -8.79 -19.25
N HIS A 23 2.72 -9.37 -18.05
CA HIS A 23 1.58 -9.85 -17.28
C HIS A 23 0.55 -8.72 -17.07
N PRO A 24 -0.77 -8.94 -17.27
CA PRO A 24 -1.77 -7.87 -17.18
C PRO A 24 -1.71 -7.09 -15.86
N ASN A 25 -1.48 -7.79 -14.74
CA ASN A 25 -1.34 -7.18 -13.42
C ASN A 25 -0.17 -6.17 -13.37
N ASN A 26 0.94 -6.41 -14.09
CA ASN A 26 2.06 -5.46 -14.15
C ASN A 26 1.68 -4.19 -14.92
N THR A 27 0.89 -4.30 -16.00
CA THR A 27 0.43 -3.11 -16.73
C THR A 27 -0.66 -2.38 -15.92
N ARG A 28 -1.51 -3.07 -15.17
CA ARG A 28 -2.43 -2.48 -14.16
C ARG A 28 -1.65 -1.68 -13.10
N TRP A 29 -0.73 -2.33 -12.40
CA TRP A 29 0.00 -1.74 -11.28
C TRP A 29 0.87 -0.55 -11.72
N ARG A 30 1.56 -0.66 -12.87
CA ARG A 30 2.26 0.48 -13.47
C ARG A 30 1.32 1.61 -13.88
N SER A 31 0.12 1.30 -14.37
CA SER A 31 -0.88 2.32 -14.71
C SER A 31 -1.42 3.02 -13.47
N HIS A 32 -1.64 2.31 -12.36
CA HIS A 32 -2.03 2.93 -11.08
C HIS A 32 -0.91 3.81 -10.53
N LEU A 33 0.35 3.34 -10.56
CA LEU A 33 1.52 4.15 -10.21
C LEU A 33 1.62 5.42 -11.07
N ALA A 34 1.38 5.31 -12.37
CA ALA A 34 1.35 6.46 -13.28
C ALA A 34 0.22 7.44 -12.95
N SER A 35 -0.99 6.95 -12.65
CA SER A 35 -2.12 7.78 -12.23
C SER A 35 -1.87 8.50 -10.91
N PHE A 36 -1.31 7.82 -9.89
CA PHE A 36 -0.97 8.44 -8.61
C PHE A 36 0.14 9.49 -8.76
N ASN A 37 1.17 9.22 -9.56
CA ASN A 37 2.19 10.22 -9.90
C ASN A 37 1.61 11.39 -10.72
N SER A 38 0.64 11.15 -11.59
CA SER A 38 -0.04 12.23 -12.33
C SER A 38 -0.88 13.10 -11.40
N LEU A 39 -1.60 12.51 -10.44
CA LEU A 39 -2.36 13.26 -9.43
C LEU A 39 -1.43 14.09 -8.54
N MET A 40 -0.36 13.48 -8.03
CA MET A 40 0.69 14.16 -7.24
C MET A 40 1.28 15.36 -8.00
N ARG A 41 1.51 15.23 -9.30
CA ARG A 41 2.03 16.31 -10.18
C ARG A 41 0.98 17.35 -10.61
N MET A 42 -0.30 17.11 -10.34
CA MET A 42 -1.42 17.98 -10.70
C MET A 42 -2.19 18.48 -9.48
N PHE A 43 -1.67 18.25 -8.27
CA PHE A 43 -2.42 18.43 -7.02
C PHE A 43 -2.96 19.86 -6.89
N ASP A 44 -2.13 20.89 -7.05
CA ASP A 44 -2.55 22.31 -7.06
C ASP A 44 -3.67 22.59 -8.07
N SER A 45 -3.52 22.10 -9.30
CA SER A 45 -4.47 22.32 -10.39
C SER A 45 -5.82 21.66 -10.13
N VAL A 46 -5.82 20.47 -9.53
CA VAL A 46 -7.05 19.76 -9.16
C VAL A 46 -7.68 20.39 -7.91
N TYR A 47 -6.87 20.78 -6.92
CA TYR A 47 -7.30 21.49 -5.71
C TYR A 47 -8.07 22.77 -6.05
N VAL A 48 -7.50 23.64 -6.90
CA VAL A 48 -8.18 24.88 -7.33
C VAL A 48 -9.50 24.58 -8.06
N ILE A 49 -9.53 23.59 -8.95
CA ILE A 49 -10.76 23.20 -9.66
C ILE A 49 -11.83 22.65 -8.71
N LEU A 50 -11.44 21.89 -7.68
CA LEU A 50 -12.37 21.41 -6.65
C LEU A 50 -12.89 22.55 -5.76
N GLN A 51 -12.04 23.53 -5.45
CA GLN A 51 -12.40 24.74 -4.70
C GLN A 51 -13.36 25.66 -5.49
N ASP A 52 -13.21 25.77 -6.81
CA ASP A 52 -14.15 26.51 -7.66
C ASP A 52 -15.52 25.81 -7.81
N ILE A 53 -15.60 24.49 -7.57
CA ILE A 53 -16.81 23.65 -7.75
C ILE A 53 -17.45 23.28 -6.39
N ILE A 54 -17.21 24.06 -5.32
CA ILE A 54 -17.71 23.83 -3.94
C ILE A 54 -19.18 23.38 -3.85
N ASN A 55 -20.09 23.95 -4.66
CA ASN A 55 -21.52 23.61 -4.64
C ASN A 55 -21.88 22.19 -5.12
N GLY A 56 -20.94 21.43 -5.67
CA GLY A 56 -21.17 20.05 -6.15
C GLY A 56 -20.02 19.07 -5.90
N ALA A 57 -18.82 19.54 -5.59
CA ALA A 57 -17.63 18.71 -5.41
C ALA A 57 -17.10 18.63 -3.96
N ASN A 58 -17.79 19.23 -2.97
CA ASN A 58 -17.28 19.40 -1.60
C ASN A 58 -16.68 18.11 -1.01
N GLY A 59 -17.41 16.99 -1.01
CA GLY A 59 -16.89 15.72 -0.48
C GLY A 59 -15.67 15.13 -1.21
N MET A 60 -15.38 15.55 -2.45
CA MET A 60 -14.16 15.19 -3.18
C MET A 60 -13.01 16.17 -2.90
N TYR A 61 -13.32 17.44 -2.64
CA TYR A 61 -12.38 18.40 -2.05
C TYR A 61 -11.95 17.91 -0.65
N ASP A 62 -12.91 17.73 0.26
CA ASP A 62 -12.69 17.32 1.66
C ASP A 62 -11.84 16.04 1.74
N ALA A 63 -12.14 15.05 0.89
CA ALA A 63 -11.37 13.81 0.81
C ALA A 63 -9.94 14.06 0.30
N MET A 64 -9.77 14.82 -0.80
CA MET A 64 -8.45 15.09 -1.37
C MET A 64 -7.55 15.95 -0.46
N THR A 65 -8.15 16.85 0.32
CA THR A 65 -7.46 17.67 1.34
C THR A 65 -7.33 16.96 2.70
N SER A 66 -7.72 15.69 2.82
CA SER A 66 -7.55 14.94 4.07
C SER A 66 -6.12 14.38 4.22
N VAL A 67 -5.60 14.39 5.44
CA VAL A 67 -4.30 13.76 5.75
C VAL A 67 -4.33 12.26 5.46
N GLU A 68 -5.47 11.59 5.69
CA GLU A 68 -5.64 10.17 5.38
C GLU A 68 -5.42 9.90 3.88
N PHE A 69 -5.99 10.73 2.99
CA PHE A 69 -5.78 10.62 1.54
C PHE A 69 -4.34 10.93 1.12
N VAL A 70 -3.75 12.02 1.62
CA VAL A 70 -2.34 12.38 1.33
C VAL A 70 -1.39 11.28 1.78
N PHE A 71 -1.63 10.71 2.95
CA PHE A 71 -0.85 9.58 3.49
C PHE A 71 -0.97 8.34 2.61
N ILE A 72 -2.20 7.92 2.26
CA ILE A 72 -2.45 6.78 1.38
C ILE A 72 -1.82 7.01 0.00
N LEU A 73 -1.91 8.22 -0.56
CA LEU A 73 -1.34 8.56 -1.86
C LEU A 73 0.20 8.42 -1.87
N HIS A 74 0.89 8.96 -0.86
CA HIS A 74 2.34 8.78 -0.74
C HIS A 74 2.75 7.32 -0.46
N PHE A 75 2.05 6.64 0.45
CA PHE A 75 2.27 5.22 0.79
C PHE A 75 2.14 4.31 -0.45
N MET A 76 1.09 4.52 -1.25
CA MET A 76 0.84 3.77 -2.48
C MET A 76 1.87 4.08 -3.57
N ILE A 77 2.33 5.33 -3.71
CA ILE A 77 3.41 5.68 -4.64
C ILE A 77 4.71 4.97 -4.26
N ASP A 78 5.10 4.95 -2.98
CA ASP A 78 6.37 4.39 -2.55
C ASP A 78 6.39 2.85 -2.65
N ILE A 79 5.28 2.17 -2.32
CA ILE A 79 5.15 0.71 -2.49
C ILE A 79 5.05 0.31 -3.96
N LEU A 80 4.21 0.99 -4.76
CA LEU A 80 4.06 0.65 -6.18
C LEU A 80 5.32 1.00 -6.99
N GLY A 81 6.06 2.06 -6.64
CA GLY A 81 7.38 2.34 -7.21
C GLY A 81 8.38 1.22 -6.90
N THR A 82 8.54 0.89 -5.62
CA THR A 82 9.44 -0.19 -5.16
C THR A 82 9.15 -1.55 -5.83
N THR A 83 7.88 -1.83 -6.15
CA THR A 83 7.48 -3.08 -6.81
C THR A 83 7.52 -3.00 -8.34
N ASP A 84 7.30 -1.83 -8.95
CA ASP A 84 7.49 -1.66 -10.40
C ASP A 84 8.98 -1.68 -10.78
N ASP A 85 9.88 -1.11 -9.98
CA ASP A 85 11.34 -1.20 -10.17
C ASP A 85 11.80 -2.66 -10.23
N LEU A 86 11.37 -3.49 -9.26
CA LEU A 86 11.61 -4.94 -9.28
C LEU A 86 11.02 -5.59 -10.54
N CYS A 87 9.84 -5.16 -10.97
CA CYS A 87 9.20 -5.69 -12.17
C CYS A 87 9.90 -5.27 -13.47
N GLN A 88 10.54 -4.09 -13.52
CA GLN A 88 11.36 -3.67 -14.65
C GLN A 88 12.65 -4.49 -14.74
N GLU A 89 13.36 -4.62 -13.61
CA GLU A 89 14.61 -5.39 -13.52
C GLU A 89 14.39 -6.90 -13.81
N LEU A 90 13.32 -7.52 -13.28
CA LEU A 90 13.00 -8.92 -13.58
C LEU A 90 12.49 -9.16 -15.01
N GLN A 91 11.98 -8.13 -15.70
CA GLN A 91 11.63 -8.21 -17.13
C GLN A 91 12.84 -8.04 -18.06
N TYR A 92 14.03 -7.71 -17.53
CA TYR A 92 15.23 -7.52 -18.33
C TYR A 92 15.75 -8.86 -18.87
N LYS A 93 15.75 -9.02 -20.20
CA LYS A 93 15.91 -10.30 -20.93
C LYS A 93 17.26 -11.03 -20.79
N SER A 94 18.16 -10.59 -19.90
CA SER A 94 19.46 -11.22 -19.67
C SER A 94 19.70 -11.69 -18.23
N GLN A 95 18.72 -11.56 -17.34
CA GLN A 95 18.85 -11.90 -15.92
C GLN A 95 18.93 -13.42 -15.72
N ASP A 96 19.98 -13.88 -15.04
CA ASP A 96 20.06 -15.25 -14.53
C ASP A 96 19.35 -15.39 -13.18
N ILE A 97 19.17 -16.63 -12.75
CA ILE A 97 18.41 -16.97 -11.54
C ILE A 97 19.05 -16.42 -10.24
N LEU A 98 20.38 -16.29 -10.17
CA LEU A 98 21.06 -15.79 -8.96
C LEU A 98 20.86 -14.28 -8.84
N ASN A 99 21.01 -13.55 -9.93
CA ASN A 99 20.73 -12.11 -9.98
C ASN A 99 19.23 -11.81 -9.75
N ALA A 100 18.32 -12.62 -10.31
CA ALA A 100 16.88 -12.51 -10.02
C ALA A 100 16.55 -12.77 -8.55
N MET A 101 17.14 -13.80 -7.92
CA MET A 101 16.97 -14.06 -6.48
C MET A 101 17.55 -12.93 -5.61
N HIS A 102 18.68 -12.34 -6.00
CA HIS A 102 19.27 -11.20 -5.29
C HIS A 102 18.36 -9.97 -5.34
N LEU A 103 17.77 -9.66 -6.49
CA LEU A 103 16.77 -8.58 -6.63
C LEU A 103 15.56 -8.81 -5.72
N VAL A 104 14.92 -9.98 -5.80
CA VAL A 104 13.75 -10.32 -4.98
C VAL A 104 14.08 -10.24 -3.48
N SER A 105 15.25 -10.71 -3.07
CA SER A 105 15.72 -10.58 -1.68
C SER A 105 15.92 -9.12 -1.27
N SER A 106 16.52 -8.30 -2.13
CA SER A 106 16.78 -6.88 -1.88
C SER A 106 15.49 -6.07 -1.75
N THR A 107 14.54 -6.25 -2.67
CA THR A 107 13.22 -5.61 -2.61
C THR A 107 12.42 -6.10 -1.41
N LYS A 108 12.50 -7.39 -1.05
CA LYS A 108 11.89 -7.90 0.20
C LYS A 108 12.49 -7.22 1.43
N THR A 109 13.81 -7.03 1.49
CA THR A 109 14.47 -6.30 2.58
C THR A 109 14.04 -4.83 2.63
N LEU A 110 13.82 -4.18 1.48
CA LEU A 110 13.33 -2.80 1.41
C LEU A 110 11.88 -2.70 1.91
N LEU A 111 10.98 -3.59 1.48
CA LEU A 111 9.59 -3.64 1.94
C LEU A 111 9.46 -4.03 3.42
N GLN A 112 10.33 -4.90 3.93
CA GLN A 112 10.39 -5.22 5.36
C GLN A 112 10.82 -4.01 6.18
N LYS A 113 11.89 -3.31 5.78
CA LYS A 113 12.30 -2.04 6.39
C LYS A 113 11.20 -0.97 6.30
N PHE A 114 10.43 -0.95 5.21
CA PHE A 114 9.31 -0.03 5.04
C PHE A 114 8.25 -0.23 6.14
N LYS A 115 7.87 -1.49 6.40
CA LYS A 115 6.98 -1.89 7.50
C LYS A 115 7.54 -1.59 8.90
N GLU A 116 8.85 -1.71 9.10
CA GLU A 116 9.47 -1.65 10.43
C GLU A 116 9.92 -0.23 10.83
N HIS A 117 10.42 0.57 9.88
CA HIS A 117 11.25 1.74 10.16
C HIS A 117 11.04 2.96 9.24
N VAL A 118 10.13 2.91 8.25
CA VAL A 118 9.92 4.04 7.30
C VAL A 118 8.66 4.86 7.62
N TRP A 119 7.93 4.54 8.70
CA TRP A 119 6.81 5.36 9.18
C TRP A 119 7.22 6.81 9.43
N ASP A 120 8.34 7.07 10.12
CA ASP A 120 8.77 8.45 10.40
C ASP A 120 9.17 9.23 9.12
N PRO A 121 10.04 8.72 8.21
CA PRO A 121 10.31 9.38 6.93
C PRO A 121 9.07 9.61 6.05
N LEU A 122 8.15 8.65 5.99
CA LEU A 122 6.88 8.81 5.25
C LEU A 122 6.00 9.87 5.90
N PHE A 123 5.92 9.89 7.24
CA PHE A 123 5.07 10.83 7.96
C PHE A 123 5.63 12.25 7.93
N GLU A 124 6.96 12.45 7.97
CA GLU A 124 7.58 13.77 7.72
C GLU A 124 7.34 14.26 6.28
N LYS A 125 7.44 13.37 5.28
CA LYS A 125 7.08 13.66 3.88
C LYS A 125 5.62 14.10 3.75
N VAL A 126 4.69 13.43 4.44
CA VAL A 126 3.26 13.80 4.51
C VAL A 126 3.05 15.13 5.25
N LYS A 127 3.72 15.38 6.38
CA LYS A 127 3.64 16.66 7.11
C LYS A 127 4.10 17.84 6.27
N LEU A 128 5.21 17.69 5.55
CA LEU A 128 5.73 18.71 4.64
C LEU A 128 4.72 18.98 3.52
N PHE A 129 4.21 17.93 2.87
CA PHE A 129 3.19 18.06 1.84
C PHE A 129 1.93 18.78 2.35
N CYS A 130 1.36 18.33 3.49
CA CYS A 130 0.17 18.96 4.06
C CYS A 130 0.40 20.43 4.41
N LYS A 131 1.53 20.76 5.03
CA LYS A 131 1.91 22.14 5.36
C LYS A 131 2.03 23.02 4.12
N ASP A 132 2.64 22.53 3.05
CA ASP A 132 2.86 23.31 1.82
C ASP A 132 1.56 23.56 1.03
N HIS A 133 0.49 22.79 1.30
CA HIS A 133 -0.86 22.97 0.72
C HIS A 133 -1.91 23.44 1.75
N GLU A 134 -1.48 24.01 2.89
CA GLU A 134 -2.34 24.52 3.99
C GLU A 134 -3.33 23.52 4.61
N ILE A 135 -3.08 22.21 4.43
CA ILE A 135 -3.89 21.12 5.04
C ILE A 135 -3.59 21.02 6.53
N GLU A 136 -4.61 21.17 7.38
CA GLU A 136 -4.49 20.97 8.83
C GLU A 136 -4.14 19.52 9.15
N VAL A 137 -2.96 19.30 9.74
CA VAL A 137 -2.56 17.99 10.27
C VAL A 137 -3.10 17.84 11.70
N PRO A 138 -4.02 16.88 11.97
CA PRO A 138 -4.55 16.68 13.32
C PRO A 138 -3.44 16.38 14.33
N ASN A 139 -3.58 16.91 15.55
CA ASN A 139 -2.66 16.59 16.63
C ASN A 139 -2.83 15.11 17.03
N LEU A 140 -1.93 14.24 16.55
CA LEU A 140 -1.94 12.80 16.81
C LEU A 140 -1.73 12.43 18.29
N SER A 141 -1.26 13.38 19.12
CA SER A 141 -1.17 13.27 20.58
C SER A 141 -2.39 13.84 21.32
N SER A 142 -3.41 14.31 20.60
CA SER A 142 -4.71 14.66 21.19
C SER A 142 -5.61 13.42 21.25
N PRO A 143 -6.43 13.26 22.31
CA PRO A 143 -7.32 12.11 22.41
C PRO A 143 -8.33 12.05 21.27
N TYR A 144 -8.60 10.84 20.75
CA TYR A 144 -9.59 10.61 19.69
C TYR A 144 -10.93 11.26 20.04
N LYS A 145 -11.36 12.25 19.26
CA LYS A 145 -12.73 12.77 19.34
C LYS A 145 -13.65 11.89 18.49
N ALA A 146 -14.93 11.81 18.86
CA ALA A 146 -15.93 10.98 18.16
C ALA A 146 -16.31 11.50 16.75
N ASP A 147 -15.77 12.66 16.36
CA ASP A 147 -16.04 13.39 15.11
C ASP A 147 -14.79 13.62 14.25
N GLN A 148 -13.59 13.22 14.69
CA GLN A 148 -12.31 13.66 14.08
C GLN A 148 -11.31 12.52 13.78
N GLY A 149 -11.79 11.36 13.32
CA GLY A 149 -10.94 10.27 12.81
C GLY A 149 -11.74 9.14 12.16
N CYS A 150 -11.07 8.27 11.41
CA CYS A 150 -11.66 7.09 10.78
C CYS A 150 -12.29 6.14 11.82
N SER A 151 -13.61 6.25 12.03
CA SER A 151 -14.36 5.48 13.02
C SER A 151 -14.26 3.96 12.81
N THR A 152 -14.05 3.53 11.56
CA THR A 152 -13.70 2.16 11.14
C THR A 152 -12.58 1.52 11.96
N LEU A 153 -11.64 2.31 12.50
CA LEU A 153 -10.46 1.83 13.22
C LEU A 153 -10.34 2.36 14.66
N ASP A 154 -11.43 2.81 15.30
CA ASP A 154 -11.41 3.24 16.70
C ASP A 154 -11.17 2.03 17.65
N PRO A 155 -10.04 1.97 18.38
CA PRO A 155 -9.71 0.83 19.21
C PRO A 155 -10.55 0.77 20.49
N ARG A 156 -11.07 1.91 20.97
CA ARG A 156 -11.80 2.07 22.23
C ARG A 156 -13.23 1.56 22.12
N ASP A 157 -13.77 1.71 20.91
CA ASP A 157 -15.04 1.16 20.48
C ASP A 157 -14.93 -0.36 20.23
N ASN A 158 -13.71 -0.92 20.17
CA ASN A 158 -13.45 -2.31 19.79
C ASN A 158 -13.71 -2.59 18.29
N TYR A 159 -13.34 -1.62 17.44
CA TYR A 159 -13.35 -1.75 15.97
C TYR A 159 -14.73 -2.16 15.39
N LYS A 160 -15.85 -1.71 15.96
CA LYS A 160 -17.21 -2.10 15.51
C LYS A 160 -17.52 -1.66 14.09
N ALA A 161 -16.98 -0.52 13.67
CA ALA A 161 -17.14 -0.02 12.30
C ALA A 161 -16.18 -0.70 11.30
N PHE A 162 -15.25 -1.55 11.74
CA PHE A 162 -14.43 -2.39 10.86
C PHE A 162 -15.30 -3.49 10.23
N GLN A 163 -15.59 -3.35 8.94
CA GLN A 163 -16.32 -4.35 8.17
C GLN A 163 -15.36 -5.08 7.24
N MET A 164 -14.91 -6.27 7.64
CA MET A 164 -14.08 -7.14 6.79
C MET A 164 -14.78 -7.44 5.45
N GLU A 165 -16.10 -7.60 5.49
CA GLU A 165 -16.97 -7.85 4.35
C GLU A 165 -16.82 -6.78 3.26
N ASP A 166 -16.69 -5.50 3.64
CA ASP A 166 -16.48 -4.42 2.67
C ASP A 166 -15.07 -4.45 2.07
N ILE A 167 -14.04 -4.80 2.83
CA ILE A 167 -12.68 -5.01 2.30
C ILE A 167 -12.66 -6.19 1.32
N CYS A 168 -13.32 -7.30 1.69
CA CYS A 168 -13.46 -8.48 0.83
C CYS A 168 -14.30 -8.19 -0.41
N LYS A 169 -15.30 -7.31 -0.32
CA LYS A 169 -16.09 -6.84 -1.46
C LYS A 169 -15.27 -5.96 -2.38
N LEU A 170 -14.60 -4.92 -1.88
CA LEU A 170 -13.72 -4.04 -2.68
C LEU A 170 -12.65 -4.86 -3.43
N MET A 171 -12.05 -5.86 -2.78
CA MET A 171 -11.12 -6.79 -3.42
C MET A 171 -11.75 -7.56 -4.60
N ASN A 172 -13.03 -7.94 -4.52
CA ASN A 172 -13.68 -8.69 -5.59
C ASN A 172 -14.27 -7.80 -6.70
N ASP A 173 -14.77 -6.61 -6.34
CA ASP A 173 -15.35 -5.63 -7.26
C ASP A 173 -14.25 -4.93 -8.11
N PHE A 174 -13.10 -4.60 -7.52
CA PHE A 174 -12.02 -3.88 -8.20
C PHE A 174 -10.83 -4.76 -8.63
N TYR A 175 -10.59 -5.88 -7.95
CA TYR A 175 -9.47 -6.79 -8.24
C TYR A 175 -9.95 -8.25 -8.43
N PRO A 176 -10.89 -8.52 -9.36
CA PRO A 176 -11.46 -9.85 -9.57
C PRO A 176 -10.38 -10.89 -9.95
N ASP A 177 -9.48 -10.53 -10.87
CA ASP A 177 -8.53 -11.44 -11.52
C ASP A 177 -7.08 -11.32 -10.98
N ASP A 178 -6.75 -10.26 -10.24
CA ASP A 178 -5.37 -10.02 -9.78
C ASP A 178 -4.90 -10.94 -8.64
N LEU A 179 -5.83 -11.61 -7.96
CA LEU A 179 -5.58 -12.46 -6.79
C LEU A 179 -6.29 -13.81 -6.97
N THR A 180 -5.56 -14.90 -6.77
CA THR A 180 -6.13 -16.26 -6.82
C THR A 180 -7.13 -16.48 -5.69
N LYS A 181 -8.03 -17.46 -5.87
CA LYS A 181 -8.97 -17.87 -4.80
C LYS A 181 -8.29 -18.23 -3.48
N GLN A 182 -7.04 -18.72 -3.52
CA GLN A 182 -6.25 -19.03 -2.33
C GLN A 182 -5.72 -17.77 -1.64
N GLU A 183 -5.24 -16.78 -2.38
CA GLU A 183 -4.80 -15.50 -1.81
C GLU A 183 -5.99 -14.71 -1.24
N LYS A 184 -7.12 -14.69 -1.95
CA LYS A 184 -8.37 -14.09 -1.47
C LYS A 184 -8.87 -14.73 -0.16
N LEU A 185 -8.77 -16.06 -0.05
CA LEU A 185 -9.09 -16.79 1.19
C LEU A 185 -8.06 -16.50 2.30
N HIS A 186 -6.77 -16.47 1.98
CA HIS A 186 -5.71 -16.17 2.96
C HIS A 186 -5.83 -14.75 3.52
N MET A 187 -6.15 -13.76 2.67
CA MET A 187 -6.42 -12.40 3.11
C MET A 187 -7.62 -12.34 4.07
N LYS A 188 -8.73 -13.06 3.76
CA LYS A 188 -9.88 -13.14 4.67
C LYS A 188 -9.48 -13.70 6.04
N ILE A 189 -8.72 -14.79 6.07
CA ILE A 189 -8.22 -15.39 7.31
C ILE A 189 -7.29 -14.43 8.09
N GLN A 190 -6.45 -13.63 7.41
CA GLN A 190 -5.65 -12.59 8.07
C GLN A 190 -6.51 -11.48 8.67
N LEU A 191 -7.59 -11.06 8.00
CA LEU A 191 -8.53 -10.05 8.52
C LEU A 191 -9.35 -10.59 9.70
N GLU A 192 -9.75 -11.86 9.66
CA GLU A 192 -10.40 -12.56 10.79
C GLU A 192 -9.48 -12.62 12.01
N HIS A 193 -8.22 -13.02 11.83
CA HIS A 193 -7.24 -13.01 12.93
C HIS A 193 -6.97 -11.59 13.46
N PHE A 194 -6.74 -10.61 12.58
CA PHE A 194 -6.55 -9.22 12.99
C PHE A 194 -7.73 -8.72 13.83
N GLN A 195 -8.97 -8.97 13.40
CA GLN A 195 -10.15 -8.56 14.15
C GLN A 195 -10.21 -9.26 15.52
N LEU A 196 -9.92 -10.57 15.59
CA LEU A 196 -9.90 -11.33 16.85
C LEU A 196 -8.80 -10.85 17.82
N ASP A 197 -7.59 -10.59 17.32
CA ASP A 197 -6.45 -10.11 18.12
C ASP A 197 -6.72 -8.68 18.62
N ALA A 198 -7.23 -7.81 17.74
CA ALA A 198 -7.64 -6.45 18.06
C ALA A 198 -8.81 -6.39 19.06
N HIS A 199 -9.73 -7.36 19.01
CA HIS A 199 -10.81 -7.52 19.99
C HIS A 199 -10.34 -8.03 21.37
N GLN A 200 -9.16 -8.66 21.45
CA GLN A 200 -8.61 -9.23 22.68
C GLN A 200 -7.51 -8.37 23.32
N SER A 201 -6.84 -7.51 22.54
CA SER A 201 -5.78 -6.63 23.05
C SER A 201 -6.34 -5.52 23.94
N THR A 202 -6.19 -5.72 25.25
CA THR A 202 -6.45 -4.65 26.23
C THR A 202 -5.45 -3.51 26.14
N GLU A 203 -4.39 -3.60 25.32
CA GLU A 203 -3.39 -2.55 25.13
C GLU A 203 -3.86 -1.60 24.01
N LEU A 204 -4.29 -2.15 22.86
CA LEU A 204 -4.95 -1.37 21.82
C LEU A 204 -6.19 -0.64 22.36
N GLN A 205 -7.07 -1.35 23.10
CA GLN A 205 -8.27 -0.76 23.72
C GLN A 205 -8.00 0.39 24.71
N LYS A 206 -6.77 0.50 25.25
CA LYS A 206 -6.36 1.59 26.15
C LYS A 206 -5.73 2.78 25.43
N ALA A 207 -5.28 2.61 24.18
CA ALA A 207 -4.71 3.70 23.40
C ALA A 207 -5.76 4.78 23.13
N SER A 208 -5.53 5.97 23.68
CA SER A 208 -6.42 7.11 23.59
C SER A 208 -6.05 8.07 22.45
N THR A 209 -4.84 7.91 21.90
CA THR A 209 -4.22 8.71 20.85
C THR A 209 -3.61 7.81 19.76
N VAL A 210 -3.28 8.38 18.60
CA VAL A 210 -2.58 7.64 17.53
C VAL A 210 -1.14 7.33 17.93
N VAL A 211 -0.49 8.24 18.67
CA VAL A 211 0.88 8.02 19.18
C VAL A 211 0.95 6.83 20.14
N GLU A 212 -0.06 6.60 20.97
CA GLU A 212 -0.16 5.41 21.82
C GLU A 212 -0.41 4.13 21.00
N LEU A 213 -1.26 4.17 19.96
CA LEU A 213 -1.46 3.01 19.08
C LEU A 213 -0.17 2.59 18.35
N CYS A 214 0.65 3.55 17.93
CA CYS A 214 1.94 3.28 17.27
C CYS A 214 3.03 2.74 18.21
N GLN A 215 2.72 2.49 19.49
CA GLN A 215 3.65 1.99 20.51
C GLN A 215 3.25 0.61 21.08
N VAL A 216 2.20 -0.01 20.54
CA VAL A 216 1.71 -1.38 20.87
C VAL A 216 2.19 -2.38 19.82
#